data_AF-A0A347VMV3-F1
#
_entry.id   AF-A0A347VMV3-F1
#
_cell.length_a   1.000
_cell.length_b   1.000
_cell.length_c   1.000
_cell.angle_alpha   90.00
_cell.angle_beta   90.00
_cell.angle_gamma   90.00
#
_symmetry.space_group_name_H-M   'P 1'
#
loop_
_entity.id
_entity.type
_entity.pdbx_description
1 polymer ?
#
loop_
_entity_poly.entity_id
_entity_poly.type
_entity_poly.pdbx_seq_one_letter_code
_entity_poly.pdbx_strand_id
1 'polypeptide(L)'
;MLPKWSNEYSVHNFMIDEQHKKLFEIANIADNMIGRQTDALEIKKVLIALFEYMKTHFKDEEAYMKSINYPGFESHAMKHRSIISEMTLLVKNMKHDFKQQLAIITEQWLLKHILQDDMMIGEYQLELLAARRKQDSIESTSAASTPSKEDVVLAESSVESIYSSKSSENKATPLKKDSVLHIYTCLCGKVYNIADNIHEKIQNGGKIYCKHCKNNITFINDMKV
;
A
#
# COMPACT_ATOMS: atom_id res chain seq x y z
N MET A 1 12.30 -15.37 14.79
CA MET A 1 12.06 -13.92 14.92
C MET A 1 12.18 -13.31 13.55
N LEU A 2 11.03 -13.08 12.92
CA LEU A 2 10.93 -12.50 11.59
C LEU A 2 11.37 -11.02 11.59
N PRO A 3 11.83 -10.49 10.44
CA PRO A 3 12.09 -9.06 10.30
C PRO A 3 10.82 -8.24 10.56
N LYS A 4 11.00 -7.03 11.11
CA LYS A 4 9.93 -6.03 11.20
C LYS A 4 9.88 -5.24 9.89
N TRP A 5 8.71 -4.67 9.57
CA TRP A 5 8.60 -3.74 8.47
C TRP A 5 9.62 -2.60 8.61
N SER A 6 10.30 -2.28 7.51
CA SER A 6 11.19 -1.13 7.36
C SER A 6 10.81 -0.38 6.09
N ASN A 7 11.05 0.94 6.06
CA ASN A 7 10.83 1.74 4.85
C ASN A 7 11.78 1.35 3.70
N GLU A 8 12.82 0.58 3.99
CA GLU A 8 13.69 -0.05 2.99
C GLU A 8 12.94 -1.06 2.11
N TYR A 9 11.79 -1.56 2.58
CA TYR A 9 10.95 -2.51 1.85
C TYR A 9 9.79 -1.83 1.11
N SER A 10 9.78 -0.50 1.06
CA SER A 10 8.72 0.26 0.39
C SER A 10 8.74 0.02 -1.11
N VAL A 11 7.57 -0.22 -1.70
CA VAL A 11 7.38 -0.23 -3.15
C VAL A 11 6.97 1.13 -3.69
N HIS A 12 7.09 2.18 -2.87
CA HIS A 12 6.70 3.55 -3.17
C HIS A 12 5.24 3.71 -3.60
N ASN A 13 4.38 2.79 -3.14
CA ASN A 13 2.95 2.88 -3.24
C ASN A 13 2.37 2.75 -1.84
N PHE A 14 1.79 3.85 -1.33
CA PHE A 14 1.25 3.90 0.03
C PHE A 14 0.24 2.79 0.34
N MET A 15 -0.62 2.43 -0.63
CA MET A 15 -1.61 1.36 -0.42
C MET A 15 -0.93 0.01 -0.17
N ILE A 16 0.03 -0.32 -1.03
CA ILE A 16 0.74 -1.60 -1.00
C ILE A 16 1.62 -1.67 0.24
N ASP A 17 2.31 -0.57 0.59
CA ASP A 17 3.12 -0.49 1.81
C ASP A 17 2.28 -0.69 3.09
N GLU A 18 1.06 -0.15 3.16
CA GLU A 18 0.15 -0.39 4.29
C GLU A 18 -0.31 -1.85 4.36
N GLN A 19 -0.54 -2.48 3.20
CA GLN A 19 -0.85 -3.91 3.13
C GLN A 19 0.34 -4.77 3.57
N HIS A 20 1.56 -4.44 3.13
CA HIS A 20 2.78 -5.11 3.57
C HIS A 20 2.98 -4.98 5.09
N LYS A 21 2.83 -3.78 5.67
CA LYS A 21 2.88 -3.59 7.13
C LYS A 21 1.93 -4.52 7.86
N LYS A 22 0.69 -4.64 7.37
CA LYS A 22 -0.30 -5.54 7.97
C LYS A 22 0.09 -7.02 7.83
N LEU A 23 0.62 -7.41 6.68
CA LEU A 23 1.14 -8.76 6.42
C LEU A 23 2.31 -9.11 7.34
N PHE A 24 3.26 -8.19 7.53
CA PHE A 24 4.36 -8.33 8.49
C PHE A 24 3.85 -8.46 9.93
N GLU A 25 2.81 -7.71 10.32
CA GLU A 25 2.18 -7.83 11.64
C GLU A 25 1.58 -9.23 11.85
N ILE A 26 0.77 -9.70 10.89
CA ILE A 26 0.15 -11.03 10.94
C ILE A 26 1.23 -12.14 10.97
N ALA A 27 2.29 -11.99 10.17
CA ALA A 27 3.43 -12.92 10.15
C ALA A 27 4.16 -12.98 11.49
N ASN A 28 4.37 -11.83 12.14
CA ASN A 28 4.98 -11.78 13.47
C ASN A 28 4.08 -12.41 14.55
N ILE A 29 2.76 -12.21 14.49
CA ILE A 29 1.81 -12.90 15.39
C ILE A 29 1.93 -14.41 15.20
N ALA A 30 1.98 -14.85 13.95
CA ALA A 30 2.15 -16.25 13.58
C ALA A 30 3.49 -16.85 14.08
N ASP A 31 4.62 -16.19 13.89
CA ASP A 31 5.95 -16.63 14.37
C ASP A 31 5.96 -16.81 15.91
N ASN A 32 5.38 -15.86 16.64
CA ASN A 32 5.26 -15.93 18.10
C ASN A 32 4.42 -17.13 18.57
N MET A 33 3.43 -17.56 17.79
CA MET A 33 2.60 -18.74 18.11
C MET A 33 3.35 -20.06 17.92
N ILE A 34 4.38 -20.10 17.07
CA ILE A 34 5.22 -21.27 16.86
C ILE A 34 6.05 -21.56 18.13
N GLY A 35 6.63 -20.52 18.72
CA GLY A 35 7.54 -20.60 19.88
C GLY A 35 6.89 -20.90 21.24
N ARG A 36 5.56 -20.90 21.35
CA ARG A 36 4.82 -21.12 22.61
C ARG A 36 3.79 -22.25 22.50
N GLN A 37 3.29 -22.77 23.62
CA GLN A 37 2.09 -23.63 23.55
C GLN A 37 0.90 -22.78 23.10
N THR A 38 0.31 -23.16 21.98
CA THR A 38 -0.77 -22.43 21.32
C THR A 38 -1.81 -23.43 20.86
N ASP A 39 -3.09 -23.12 21.05
CA ASP A 39 -4.19 -23.98 20.61
C ASP A 39 -4.23 -24.07 19.07
N ALA A 40 -4.50 -25.27 18.55
CA ALA A 40 -4.58 -25.52 17.12
C ALA A 40 -5.68 -24.67 16.44
N LEU A 41 -6.78 -24.38 17.16
CA LEU A 41 -7.84 -23.52 16.65
C LEU A 41 -7.37 -22.06 16.48
N GLU A 42 -6.55 -21.55 17.39
CA GLU A 42 -5.98 -20.21 17.28
C GLU A 42 -5.05 -20.12 16.06
N ILE A 43 -4.16 -21.11 15.88
CA ILE A 43 -3.27 -21.15 14.72
C ILE A 43 -4.08 -21.16 13.42
N LYS A 44 -5.15 -21.97 13.37
CA LYS A 44 -6.04 -22.02 12.20
C LYS A 44 -6.70 -20.67 11.90
N LYS A 45 -7.14 -19.93 12.92
CA LYS A 45 -7.73 -18.59 12.73
C LYS A 45 -6.72 -17.61 12.11
N VAL A 46 -5.49 -17.60 12.60
CA VAL A 46 -4.42 -16.73 12.06
C VAL A 46 -4.08 -17.11 10.62
N LEU A 47 -4.00 -18.41 10.31
CA LEU A 47 -3.77 -18.90 8.94
C LEU A 47 -4.87 -18.46 7.97
N ILE A 48 -6.14 -18.56 8.37
CA ILE A 48 -7.27 -18.13 7.53
C ILE A 48 -7.22 -16.61 7.31
N ALA A 49 -6.96 -15.83 8.36
CA ALA A 49 -6.84 -14.38 8.27
C ALA A 49 -5.68 -13.98 7.33
N LEU A 50 -4.54 -14.65 7.45
CA LEU A 50 -3.38 -14.41 6.58
C LEU A 50 -3.72 -14.72 5.11
N PHE A 51 -4.34 -15.88 4.84
CA PHE A 51 -4.69 -16.30 3.49
C PHE A 51 -5.68 -15.33 2.81
N GLU A 52 -6.74 -14.92 3.49
CA GLU A 52 -7.71 -13.98 2.92
C GLU A 52 -7.09 -12.59 2.69
N TYR A 53 -6.18 -12.16 3.57
CA TYR A 53 -5.48 -10.88 3.40
C TYR A 53 -4.50 -10.94 2.23
N MET A 54 -3.73 -12.03 2.07
CA MET A 54 -2.83 -12.23 0.92
C MET A 54 -3.58 -12.19 -0.42
N LYS A 55 -4.77 -12.81 -0.52
CA LYS A 55 -5.59 -12.74 -1.74
C LYS A 55 -5.99 -11.30 -2.09
N THR A 56 -6.33 -10.51 -1.09
CA THR A 56 -6.68 -9.09 -1.27
C THR A 56 -5.45 -8.31 -1.74
N HIS A 57 -4.32 -8.51 -1.05
CA HIS A 57 -3.06 -7.87 -1.37
C HIS A 57 -2.59 -8.18 -2.81
N PHE A 58 -2.53 -9.45 -3.20
CA PHE A 58 -2.12 -9.85 -4.55
C PHE A 58 -3.01 -9.25 -5.64
N LYS A 59 -4.32 -9.17 -5.40
CA LYS A 59 -5.26 -8.52 -6.33
C LYS A 59 -4.95 -7.03 -6.50
N ASP A 60 -4.71 -6.33 -5.39
CA ASP A 60 -4.45 -4.90 -5.40
C ASP A 60 -3.07 -4.57 -5.98
N GLU A 61 -2.08 -5.39 -5.69
CA GLU A 61 -0.74 -5.32 -6.28
C GLU A 61 -0.77 -5.59 -7.79
N GLU A 62 -1.49 -6.61 -8.25
CA GLU A 62 -1.68 -6.87 -9.68
C GLU A 62 -2.38 -5.70 -10.40
N ALA A 63 -3.35 -5.07 -9.75
CA ALA A 63 -3.99 -3.87 -10.27
C ALA A 63 -3.00 -2.69 -10.33
N TYR A 64 -2.14 -2.55 -9.33
CA TYR A 64 -1.08 -1.54 -9.32
C TYR A 64 -0.06 -1.78 -10.44
N MET A 65 0.50 -2.98 -10.55
CA MET A 65 1.43 -3.39 -11.60
C MET A 65 0.89 -3.09 -13.00
N LYS A 66 -0.38 -3.42 -13.25
CA LYS A 66 -1.06 -3.07 -14.53
C LYS A 66 -1.13 -1.56 -14.74
N SER A 67 -1.45 -0.79 -13.69
CA SER A 67 -1.62 0.66 -13.79
C SER A 67 -0.32 1.40 -14.14
N ILE A 68 0.84 0.81 -13.83
CA ILE A 68 2.16 1.36 -14.16
C ILE A 68 2.81 0.67 -15.36
N ASN A 69 2.11 -0.26 -16.02
CA ASN A 69 2.63 -1.10 -17.11
C ASN A 69 3.91 -1.86 -16.72
N TYR A 70 3.94 -2.43 -15.51
CA TYR A 70 5.09 -3.16 -15.00
C TYR A 70 5.47 -4.34 -15.93
N PRO A 71 6.70 -4.37 -16.48
CA PRO A 71 7.11 -5.41 -17.45
C PRO A 71 7.07 -6.84 -16.90
N GLY A 72 7.31 -7.00 -15.60
CA GLY A 72 7.30 -8.29 -14.91
C GLY A 72 5.92 -8.81 -14.50
N PHE A 73 4.83 -8.16 -14.92
CA PHE A 73 3.48 -8.47 -14.44
C PHE A 73 3.09 -9.96 -14.59
N GLU A 74 3.29 -10.57 -15.77
CA GLU A 74 2.85 -11.94 -16.01
C GLU A 74 3.61 -12.97 -15.16
N SER A 75 4.92 -12.79 -14.99
CA SER A 75 5.72 -13.67 -14.15
C SER A 75 5.38 -13.52 -12.67
N HIS A 76 5.12 -12.30 -12.21
CA HIS A 76 4.69 -12.01 -10.83
C HIS A 76 3.30 -12.60 -10.53
N ALA A 77 2.33 -12.40 -11.42
CA ALA A 77 0.98 -12.97 -11.28
C ALA A 77 0.99 -14.51 -11.30
N MET A 78 1.93 -15.16 -12.01
CA MET A 78 2.13 -16.60 -11.91
C MET A 78 2.61 -17.04 -10.52
N LYS A 79 3.51 -16.28 -9.89
CA LYS A 79 3.97 -16.56 -8.51
C LYS A 79 2.82 -16.45 -7.52
N HIS A 80 1.98 -15.41 -7.61
CA HIS A 80 0.76 -15.29 -6.79
C HIS A 80 -0.14 -16.52 -6.92
N ARG A 81 -0.42 -16.95 -8.15
CA ARG A 81 -1.24 -18.15 -8.40
C ARG A 81 -0.62 -19.41 -7.79
N SER A 82 0.71 -19.56 -7.86
CA SER A 82 1.42 -20.69 -7.22
C SER A 82 1.27 -20.64 -5.70
N ILE A 83 1.54 -19.49 -5.08
CA ILE A 83 1.44 -19.30 -3.62
C ILE A 83 0.01 -19.64 -3.15
N ILE A 84 -1.03 -19.11 -3.81
CA ILE A 84 -2.41 -19.39 -3.43
C ILE A 84 -2.78 -20.87 -3.60
N SER A 85 -2.31 -21.51 -4.67
CA SER A 85 -2.52 -22.95 -4.91
C SER A 85 -1.86 -23.80 -3.82
N GLU A 86 -0.60 -23.52 -3.52
CA GLU A 86 0.18 -24.23 -2.50
C GLU A 86 -0.41 -24.01 -1.10
N MET A 87 -0.79 -22.78 -0.75
CA MET A 87 -1.51 -22.49 0.50
C MET A 87 -2.82 -23.26 0.62
N THR A 88 -3.59 -23.34 -0.47
CA THR A 88 -4.86 -24.09 -0.48
C THR A 88 -4.62 -25.58 -0.23
N LEU A 89 -3.57 -26.16 -0.82
CA LEU A 89 -3.17 -27.55 -0.59
C LEU A 89 -2.72 -27.78 0.86
N LEU A 90 -1.91 -26.88 1.41
CA LEU A 90 -1.49 -26.96 2.82
C LEU A 90 -2.67 -26.91 3.78
N VAL A 91 -3.61 -25.97 3.58
CA VAL A 91 -4.81 -25.84 4.42
C VAL A 91 -5.71 -27.07 4.32
N LYS A 92 -5.87 -27.65 3.13
CA LYS A 92 -6.68 -28.88 2.92
C LYS A 92 -6.06 -30.12 3.56
N ASN A 93 -4.74 -30.25 3.52
CA ASN A 93 -4.02 -31.43 4.02
C ASN A 93 -3.63 -31.33 5.50
N MET A 94 -4.07 -30.25 6.17
CA MET A 94 -3.75 -29.93 7.56
C MET A 94 -4.42 -30.92 8.52
N LYS A 95 -3.76 -32.04 8.83
CA LYS A 95 -4.24 -33.05 9.79
C LYS A 95 -3.50 -32.98 11.13
N HIS A 96 -2.19 -32.79 11.10
CA HIS A 96 -1.32 -32.55 12.25
C HIS A 96 -0.18 -31.59 11.83
N ASP A 97 0.42 -30.89 12.80
CA ASP A 97 1.58 -29.99 12.61
C ASP A 97 1.33 -28.57 12.05
N PHE A 98 0.34 -27.87 12.60
CA PHE A 98 -0.03 -26.49 12.25
C PHE A 98 1.12 -25.48 12.34
N LYS A 99 2.10 -25.71 13.23
CA LYS A 99 3.21 -24.78 13.48
C LYS A 99 4.24 -24.78 12.38
N GLN A 100 4.63 -25.97 11.90
CA GLN A 100 5.60 -26.07 10.80
C GLN A 100 5.03 -25.45 9.52
N GLN A 101 3.75 -25.68 9.24
CA GLN A 101 3.07 -25.09 8.09
C GLN A 101 2.97 -23.57 8.20
N LEU A 102 2.71 -23.05 9.39
CA LEU A 102 2.70 -21.61 9.65
C LEU A 102 4.06 -20.95 9.38
N ALA A 103 5.16 -21.62 9.75
CA ALA A 103 6.52 -21.16 9.48
C ALA A 103 6.77 -21.05 7.97
N ILE A 104 6.44 -22.12 7.22
CA ILE A 104 6.64 -22.17 5.76
C ILE A 104 5.87 -21.04 5.07
N ILE A 105 4.60 -20.86 5.42
CA ILE A 105 3.75 -19.82 4.81
C ILE A 105 4.30 -18.42 5.09
N THR A 106 4.67 -18.13 6.34
CA THR A 106 5.06 -16.76 6.73
C THR A 106 6.47 -16.40 6.27
N GLU A 107 7.43 -17.32 6.39
CA GLU A 107 8.83 -17.05 6.05
C GLU A 107 9.11 -17.26 4.56
N GLN A 108 8.70 -18.41 4.01
CA GLN A 108 9.09 -18.78 2.65
C GLN A 108 8.20 -18.19 1.57
N TRP A 109 6.91 -18.03 1.84
CA TRP A 109 5.98 -17.54 0.81
C TRP A 109 5.66 -16.08 0.96
N LEU A 110 5.41 -15.59 2.17
CA LEU A 110 5.05 -14.19 2.35
C LEU A 110 6.29 -13.27 2.35
N LEU A 111 7.17 -13.43 3.33
CA LEU A 111 8.28 -12.50 3.50
C LEU A 111 9.29 -12.58 2.37
N LYS A 112 9.62 -13.79 1.91
CA LYS A 112 10.50 -13.95 0.76
C LYS A 112 9.92 -13.30 -0.50
N HIS A 113 8.61 -13.44 -0.73
CA HIS A 113 7.96 -12.80 -1.87
C HIS A 113 8.04 -11.27 -1.78
N ILE A 114 7.66 -10.69 -0.64
CA ILE A 114 7.76 -9.24 -0.46
C ILE A 114 9.20 -8.74 -0.65
N LEU A 115 10.17 -9.43 -0.04
CA LEU A 115 11.56 -9.00 -0.03
C LEU A 115 12.34 -9.30 -1.33
N GLN A 116 11.81 -10.11 -2.24
CA GLN A 116 12.51 -10.52 -3.47
C GLN A 116 11.76 -10.19 -4.75
N ASP A 117 10.42 -10.24 -4.73
CA ASP A 117 9.58 -10.03 -5.90
C ASP A 117 8.98 -8.61 -5.86
N ASP A 118 8.29 -8.24 -4.78
CA ASP A 118 7.57 -6.96 -4.70
C ASP A 118 8.52 -5.77 -4.74
N MET A 119 9.73 -5.91 -4.17
CA MET A 119 10.78 -4.89 -4.25
C MET A 119 11.13 -4.47 -5.68
N MET A 120 11.02 -5.38 -6.65
CA MET A 120 11.28 -5.09 -8.05
C MET A 120 10.24 -4.14 -8.66
N ILE A 121 9.04 -4.10 -8.08
CA ILE A 121 8.00 -3.12 -8.45
C ILE A 121 8.42 -1.73 -7.95
N GLY A 122 8.95 -1.65 -6.72
CA GLY A 122 9.47 -0.41 -6.14
C GLY A 122 10.62 0.19 -6.94
N GLU A 123 11.59 -0.63 -7.35
CA GLU A 123 12.69 -0.21 -8.23
C GLU A 123 12.18 0.37 -9.54
N TYR A 124 11.26 -0.33 -10.21
CA TYR A 124 10.65 0.15 -11.46
C TYR A 124 9.87 1.46 -11.26
N GLN A 125 9.15 1.61 -10.14
CA GLN A 125 8.45 2.86 -9.83
C GLN A 125 9.42 4.04 -9.68
N LEU A 126 10.58 3.83 -9.05
CA LEU A 126 11.61 4.88 -8.95
C LEU A 126 12.16 5.27 -10.33
N GLU A 127 12.37 4.30 -11.22
CA GLU A 127 12.79 4.56 -12.60
C GLU A 127 11.76 5.41 -13.35
N LEU A 128 10.47 5.10 -13.24
CA LEU A 128 9.39 5.90 -13.83
C LEU A 128 9.36 7.33 -13.30
N LEU A 129 9.51 7.52 -11.99
CA LEU A 129 9.56 8.85 -11.37
C LEU A 129 10.81 9.63 -11.82
N ALA A 130 11.96 8.98 -11.94
CA ALA A 130 13.18 9.59 -12.45
C ALA A 130 13.05 10.01 -13.93
N ALA A 131 12.41 9.18 -14.76
CA ALA A 131 12.14 9.49 -16.16
C ALA A 131 11.21 10.70 -16.32
N ARG A 132 10.12 10.78 -15.53
CA ARG A 132 9.20 11.94 -15.54
C ARG A 132 9.89 13.23 -15.15
N ARG A 133 10.68 13.24 -14.07
CA ARG A 133 11.43 14.43 -13.63
C ARG A 133 12.36 14.98 -14.71
N LYS A 134 12.98 14.11 -15.51
CA LYS A 134 13.82 14.53 -16.64
C LYS A 134 12.98 15.20 -17.74
N GLN A 135 11.81 14.65 -18.06
CA GLN A 135 10.89 15.24 -19.05
C GLN A 135 10.39 16.62 -18.60
N ASP A 136 9.95 16.73 -17.35
CA ASP A 136 9.46 18.00 -16.78
C ASP A 136 10.57 19.07 -16.78
N SER A 137 11.82 18.69 -16.50
CA SER A 137 12.97 19.61 -16.55
C SER A 137 13.25 20.12 -17.96
N ILE A 138 13.03 19.30 -18.99
CA ILE A 138 13.23 19.67 -20.41
C ILE A 138 12.10 20.60 -20.88
N GLU A 139 10.84 20.30 -20.53
CA GLU A 139 9.68 21.14 -20.90
C GLU A 139 9.66 22.49 -20.17
N SER A 140 10.14 22.55 -18.92
CA SER A 140 10.26 23.82 -18.17
C SER A 140 11.27 24.81 -18.79
N THR A 141 12.21 24.32 -19.61
CA THR A 141 13.19 25.17 -20.32
C THR A 141 12.69 25.67 -21.68
N SER A 142 11.58 25.14 -22.21
CA SER A 142 11.04 25.49 -23.53
C SER A 142 9.74 26.31 -23.50
N ALA A 143 9.06 26.40 -22.35
CA ALA A 143 7.79 27.12 -22.22
C ALA A 143 7.93 28.50 -21.55
N ALA A 144 8.38 29.49 -22.32
CA ALA A 144 8.13 30.90 -22.02
C ALA A 144 7.08 31.47 -23.00
N SER A 145 5.79 31.23 -22.72
CA SER A 145 4.69 32.04 -23.26
C SER A 145 3.43 31.95 -22.38
N THR A 146 2.73 33.08 -22.33
CA THR A 146 1.77 33.63 -21.35
C THR A 146 0.50 32.81 -21.03
N PRO A 147 -0.10 32.97 -19.83
CA PRO A 147 -1.31 32.26 -19.41
C PRO A 147 -2.61 33.05 -19.72
N SER A 148 -3.66 32.35 -20.12
CA SER A 148 -5.05 32.83 -20.10
C SER A 148 -5.93 31.92 -19.25
N LYS A 149 -6.74 32.59 -18.41
CA LYS A 149 -7.70 32.15 -17.38
C LYS A 149 -8.83 31.27 -17.97
N GLU A 150 -9.66 30.51 -17.27
CA GLU A 150 -10.15 30.44 -15.89
C GLU A 150 -10.47 28.95 -15.57
N ASP A 151 -10.16 28.47 -14.36
CA ASP A 151 -10.91 27.39 -13.69
C ASP A 151 -10.64 27.44 -12.18
N VAL A 152 -11.68 27.23 -11.38
CA VAL A 152 -11.68 27.46 -9.93
C VAL A 152 -10.72 26.51 -9.20
N VAL A 153 -9.64 27.09 -8.69
CA VAL A 153 -8.52 26.41 -8.00
C VAL A 153 -8.91 26.08 -6.55
N LEU A 154 -8.97 24.80 -6.21
CA LEU A 154 -8.80 24.34 -4.83
C LEU A 154 -7.30 24.16 -4.58
N ALA A 155 -6.77 24.97 -3.66
CA ALA A 155 -5.36 25.12 -3.35
C ALA A 155 -4.61 23.79 -3.19
N GLU A 156 -3.45 23.70 -3.85
CA GLU A 156 -2.44 22.69 -3.58
C GLU A 156 -1.87 22.90 -2.18
N SER A 157 -1.87 21.85 -1.36
CA SER A 157 -0.86 21.71 -0.31
C SER A 157 0.01 20.52 -0.70
N SER A 158 1.24 20.83 -1.08
CA SER A 158 2.26 19.87 -1.47
C SER A 158 2.70 19.04 -0.26
N VAL A 159 2.81 17.72 -0.45
CA VAL A 159 3.13 16.71 0.59
C VAL A 159 4.64 16.68 0.92
N GLU A 160 5.38 17.74 0.67
CA GLU A 160 6.81 17.83 0.99
C GLU A 160 7.02 18.70 2.24
N SER A 161 6.74 18.15 3.43
CA SER A 161 7.24 18.76 4.69
C SER A 161 7.23 17.88 5.95
N ILE A 162 7.11 16.54 5.87
CA ILE A 162 7.13 15.70 7.11
C ILE A 162 8.56 15.44 7.64
N TYR A 163 9.63 15.85 6.95
CA TYR A 163 10.99 15.76 7.50
C TYR A 163 11.73 17.11 7.51
N SER A 164 12.11 17.50 8.74
CA SER A 164 13.06 18.55 9.14
C SER A 164 12.49 19.88 9.63
N SER A 165 12.89 20.19 10.86
CA SER A 165 12.63 21.36 11.69
C SER A 165 13.20 22.68 11.15
N LYS A 166 12.36 23.73 11.03
CA LYS A 166 12.48 25.04 11.73
C LYS A 166 11.47 26.08 11.20
N SER A 167 11.02 26.89 12.15
CA SER A 167 10.19 28.11 12.11
C SER A 167 10.16 28.95 10.82
N SER A 168 8.95 29.24 10.31
CA SER A 168 8.33 30.59 10.43
C SER A 168 6.99 30.67 9.66
N GLU A 169 5.93 30.90 10.42
CA GLU A 169 4.67 31.62 10.17
C GLU A 169 4.14 31.75 8.73
N ASN A 170 3.03 31.05 8.46
CA ASN A 170 1.89 31.62 7.74
C ASN A 170 0.57 31.05 8.32
N LYS A 171 -0.40 31.93 8.54
CA LYS A 171 -1.64 31.71 9.31
C LYS A 171 -2.49 30.54 8.78
N ALA A 172 -2.40 29.40 9.46
CA ALA A 172 -3.40 28.33 9.38
C ALA A 172 -4.48 28.57 10.45
N THR A 173 -5.74 28.46 10.05
CA THR A 173 -6.89 28.40 10.97
C THR A 173 -6.69 27.21 11.93
N PRO A 174 -6.99 27.33 13.24
CA PRO A 174 -6.64 26.29 14.20
C PRO A 174 -7.47 25.03 13.95
N LEU A 175 -6.80 23.93 13.60
CA LEU A 175 -7.38 22.58 13.60
C LEU A 175 -7.76 22.24 15.04
N LYS A 176 -9.02 21.84 15.25
CA LYS A 176 -9.52 21.39 16.56
C LYS A 176 -8.78 20.11 16.97
N LYS A 177 -8.49 19.98 18.25
CA LYS A 177 -7.60 18.99 18.90
C LYS A 177 -8.11 17.52 18.88
N ASP A 178 -9.03 17.17 17.98
CA ASP A 178 -9.63 15.84 17.83
C ASP A 178 -10.00 15.56 16.35
N SER A 179 -9.28 16.16 15.39
CA SER A 179 -9.66 16.06 13.97
C SER A 179 -9.20 14.72 13.38
N VAL A 180 -10.12 13.96 12.79
CA VAL A 180 -9.79 12.74 12.04
C VAL A 180 -9.44 13.12 10.60
N LEU A 181 -8.36 12.57 10.07
CA LEU A 181 -8.02 12.65 8.65
C LEU A 181 -8.37 11.33 7.97
N HIS A 182 -9.27 11.38 6.98
CA HIS A 182 -9.62 10.20 6.20
C HIS A 182 -8.66 10.05 5.02
N ILE A 183 -7.80 9.03 5.07
CA ILE A 183 -6.76 8.81 4.07
C ILE A 183 -7.28 7.90 2.95
N TYR A 184 -7.13 8.38 1.72
CA TYR A 184 -7.48 7.67 0.49
C TYR A 184 -6.27 7.56 -0.43
N THR A 185 -6.24 6.59 -1.32
CA THR A 185 -5.14 6.41 -2.29
C THR A 185 -5.64 6.00 -3.68
N CYS A 186 -4.99 6.49 -4.75
CA CYS A 186 -5.15 5.93 -6.11
C CYS A 186 -4.11 4.84 -6.33
N LEU A 187 -4.45 3.86 -7.17
CA LEU A 187 -3.51 2.91 -7.78
C LEU A 187 -2.25 3.57 -8.38
N CYS A 188 -2.32 4.82 -8.86
CA CYS A 188 -1.15 5.57 -9.33
C CYS A 188 -0.18 6.04 -8.22
N GLY A 189 -0.42 5.65 -6.96
CA GLY A 189 0.42 6.00 -5.81
C GLY A 189 0.11 7.35 -5.15
N LYS A 190 -0.85 8.12 -5.68
CA LYS A 190 -1.26 9.40 -5.06
C LYS A 190 -2.13 9.17 -3.83
N VAL A 191 -1.72 9.77 -2.71
CA VAL A 191 -2.46 9.78 -1.45
C VAL A 191 -3.26 11.08 -1.32
N TYR A 192 -4.47 10.99 -0.77
CA TYR A 192 -5.41 12.08 -0.60
C TYR A 192 -5.89 12.10 0.86
N ASN A 193 -5.93 13.30 1.43
CA ASN A 193 -6.64 13.55 2.67
C ASN A 193 -8.04 14.09 2.34
N ILE A 194 -9.07 13.35 2.73
CA ILE A 194 -10.47 13.65 2.43
C ILE A 194 -11.15 14.13 3.70
N ALA A 195 -11.84 15.28 3.63
CA ALA A 195 -12.60 15.82 4.75
C ALA A 195 -13.83 14.96 5.10
N ASP A 196 -14.24 14.94 6.36
CA ASP A 196 -15.32 14.12 6.91
C ASP A 196 -16.61 14.19 6.10
N ASN A 197 -17.01 15.40 5.70
CA ASN A 197 -18.23 15.63 4.91
C ASN A 197 -18.19 14.98 3.51
N ILE A 198 -17.00 14.79 2.94
CA ILE A 198 -16.80 14.08 1.66
C ILE A 198 -16.69 12.57 1.93
N HIS A 199 -16.02 12.17 3.02
CA HIS A 199 -15.92 10.78 3.45
C HIS A 199 -17.31 10.16 3.69
N GLU A 200 -18.20 10.82 4.43
CA GLU A 200 -19.59 10.38 4.65
C GLU A 200 -20.35 10.18 3.33
N LYS A 201 -20.17 11.07 2.35
CA LYS A 201 -20.80 10.94 1.03
C LYS A 201 -20.30 9.71 0.27
N ILE A 202 -19.02 9.39 0.42
CA ILE A 202 -18.43 8.19 -0.20
C ILE A 202 -19.00 6.93 0.47
N GLN A 203 -19.11 6.91 1.80
CA GLN A 203 -19.72 5.80 2.54
C GLN A 203 -21.18 5.55 2.13
N ASN A 204 -21.90 6.60 1.74
CA ASN A 204 -23.27 6.54 1.22
C ASN A 204 -23.36 6.21 -0.28
N GLY A 205 -22.29 5.68 -0.89
CA GLY A 205 -22.26 5.23 -2.28
C GLY A 205 -21.71 6.24 -3.28
N GLY A 206 -21.20 7.39 -2.82
CA GLY A 206 -20.48 8.35 -3.66
C GLY A 206 -19.17 7.77 -4.20
N LYS A 207 -18.84 8.09 -5.46
CA LYS A 207 -17.54 7.76 -6.06
C LYS A 207 -16.68 9.01 -6.13
N ILE A 208 -15.40 8.85 -5.80
CA ILE A 208 -14.40 9.91 -5.91
C ILE A 208 -13.24 9.43 -6.77
N TYR A 209 -12.70 10.34 -7.58
CA TYR A 209 -11.70 10.01 -8.57
C TYR A 209 -10.42 10.79 -8.32
N CYS A 210 -9.30 10.12 -8.53
CA CYS A 210 -7.98 10.68 -8.44
C CYS A 210 -7.81 11.82 -9.45
N LYS A 211 -7.25 12.95 -9.00
CA LYS A 211 -7.00 14.10 -9.86
C LYS A 211 -5.99 13.79 -10.97
N HIS A 212 -5.03 12.91 -10.69
CA HIS A 212 -3.94 12.52 -11.59
C HIS A 212 -4.33 11.42 -12.58
N CYS A 213 -4.87 10.30 -12.09
CA CYS A 213 -5.09 9.08 -12.87
C CYS A 213 -6.54 8.92 -13.36
N LYS A 214 -7.47 9.74 -12.86
CA LYS A 214 -8.94 9.60 -13.01
C LYS A 214 -9.55 8.27 -12.55
N ASN A 215 -8.77 7.32 -12.04
CA ASN A 215 -9.28 6.11 -11.38
C ASN A 215 -9.90 6.45 -10.01
N ASN A 216 -10.77 5.55 -9.53
CA ASN A 216 -11.36 5.65 -8.20
C ASN A 216 -10.26 5.60 -7.12
N ILE A 217 -10.40 6.43 -6.07
CA ILE A 217 -9.50 6.38 -4.90
C ILE A 217 -10.16 5.54 -3.81
N THR A 218 -9.35 4.68 -3.18
CA THR A 218 -9.83 3.74 -2.18
C THR A 218 -9.46 4.25 -0.79
N PHE A 219 -10.38 4.09 0.15
CA PHE A 219 -10.14 4.40 1.56
C PHE A 219 -9.09 3.45 2.15
N ILE A 220 -8.17 3.99 2.95
CA ILE A 220 -7.11 3.22 3.61
C ILE A 220 -7.34 3.19 5.12
N ASN A 221 -7.26 4.34 5.76
CA ASN A 221 -7.36 4.44 7.22
C ASN A 221 -7.76 5.85 7.66
N ASP A 222 -8.13 5.93 8.93
CA ASP A 222 -8.33 7.17 9.66
C ASP A 222 -7.07 7.46 10.48
N MET A 223 -6.53 8.67 10.34
CA MET A 223 -5.41 9.14 11.15
C MET A 223 -5.90 10.23 12.11
N LYS A 224 -5.78 9.99 13.41
CA LYS A 224 -6.06 10.99 14.45
C LYS A 224 -4.89 11.96 14.56
N VAL A 225 -5.19 13.25 14.60
CA VAL A 225 -4.20 14.34 14.71
C VAL A 225 -4.40 15.11 16.01
#